data_AF-A0A7K2MMT5-F1
#
_entry.id   AF-A0A7K2MMT5-F1
#
_cell.length_a   1.000
_cell.length_b   1.000
_cell.length_c   1.000
_cell.angle_alpha   90.00
_cell.angle_beta   90.00
_cell.angle_gamma   90.00
#
_symmetry.space_group_name_H-M   'P 1'
#
loop_
_entity.id
_entity.type
_entity.pdbx_description
1 polymer ?
#
loop_
_entity_poly.entity_id
_entity_poly.type
_entity_poly.pdbx_seq_one_letter_code
_entity_poly.pdbx_strand_id
1 'polypeptide(L)'
;MAALSYSDAVSEALERLRPVGFEHGRSFVNHAPMAAEALAHMGYADEVPAWVERNLRSRSYHDVPERRWPIDPDDPADWQAALGDFSRVADWTALFERELALSPWTQVLARWWPRLLPGLSAVLTHGVIRTAHAVRAVAAASGDNRLQLGELAQGLGYWAARHS
;
A
#
# COMPACT_ATOMS: atom_id res chain seq x y z
N MET A 1 5.59 29.15 -8.57
CA MET A 1 5.85 28.21 -7.47
C MET A 1 7.05 27.36 -7.86
N ALA A 2 7.87 26.93 -6.91
CA ALA A 2 8.89 25.92 -7.20
C ALA A 2 8.21 24.60 -7.60
N ALA A 3 8.83 23.84 -8.50
CA ALA A 3 8.34 22.51 -8.86
C ALA A 3 8.29 21.62 -7.63
N LEU A 4 7.24 20.80 -7.51
CA LEU A 4 7.12 19.81 -6.46
C LEU A 4 8.26 18.80 -6.55
N SER A 5 8.84 18.45 -5.40
CA SER A 5 9.75 17.31 -5.35
C SER A 5 8.97 16.00 -5.52
N TYR A 6 9.67 14.91 -5.89
CA TYR A 6 9.10 13.57 -5.90
C TYR A 6 8.43 13.22 -4.56
N SER A 7 9.14 13.47 -3.45
CA SER A 7 8.68 13.13 -2.10
C SER A 7 7.44 13.92 -1.70
N ASP A 8 7.36 15.20 -2.06
CA ASP A 8 6.20 16.04 -1.76
C ASP A 8 4.98 15.59 -2.55
N ALA A 9 5.14 15.36 -3.86
CA ALA A 9 4.06 14.92 -4.74
C ALA A 9 3.50 13.55 -4.31
N VAL A 10 4.37 12.60 -3.95
CA VAL A 10 3.95 11.29 -3.46
C VAL A 10 3.28 11.40 -2.08
N SER A 11 3.86 12.14 -1.14
CA SER A 11 3.26 12.35 0.19
C SER A 11 1.86 12.94 0.07
N GLU A 12 1.70 14.00 -0.73
CA GLU A 12 0.39 14.64 -0.92
C GLU A 12 -0.62 13.68 -1.57
N ALA A 13 -0.21 12.90 -2.57
CA ALA A 13 -1.06 11.89 -3.17
C ALA A 13 -1.52 10.84 -2.16
N LEU A 14 -0.59 10.30 -1.37
CA LEU A 14 -0.91 9.30 -0.35
C LEU A 14 -1.87 9.85 0.71
N GLU A 15 -1.68 11.10 1.16
CA GLU A 15 -2.57 11.76 2.11
C GLU A 15 -4.00 11.90 1.55
N ARG A 16 -4.13 12.35 0.29
CA ARG A 16 -5.43 12.51 -0.39
C ARG A 16 -6.14 11.17 -0.64
N LEU A 17 -5.39 10.08 -0.77
CA LEU A 17 -5.91 8.74 -1.02
C LEU A 17 -6.23 7.95 0.25
N ARG A 18 -5.84 8.42 1.44
CA ARG A 18 -6.14 7.73 2.71
C ARG A 18 -7.63 7.41 2.95
N PRO A 19 -8.59 8.25 2.54
CA PRO A 19 -10.01 8.00 2.80
C PRO A 19 -10.66 6.93 1.90
N VAL A 20 -9.97 6.40 0.89
CA VAL A 20 -10.53 5.43 -0.06
C VAL A 20 -9.93 4.04 0.12
N GLY A 21 -10.76 3.02 -0.10
CA GLY A 21 -10.37 1.62 0.07
C GLY A 21 -9.41 1.08 -1.00
N PHE A 22 -9.09 -0.21 -0.85
CA PHE A 22 -8.16 -0.94 -1.70
C PHE A 22 -8.69 -1.22 -3.11
N GLU A 23 -9.99 -1.08 -3.33
CA GLU A 23 -10.68 -1.47 -4.55
C GLU A 23 -11.82 -0.49 -4.89
N HIS A 24 -12.28 -0.51 -6.13
CA HIS A 24 -13.37 0.33 -6.63
C HIS A 24 -14.29 -0.44 -7.59
N GLY A 25 -15.53 0.02 -7.76
CA GLY A 25 -16.50 -0.57 -8.69
C GLY A 25 -16.78 -2.05 -8.42
N ARG A 26 -16.47 -2.93 -9.38
CA ARG A 26 -16.66 -4.39 -9.25
C ARG A 26 -15.38 -5.07 -8.77
N SER A 27 -14.77 -4.55 -7.70
CA SER A 27 -13.49 -5.05 -7.14
C SER A 27 -12.27 -4.87 -8.05
N PHE A 28 -12.20 -3.75 -8.78
CA PHE A 28 -10.96 -3.36 -9.45
C PHE A 28 -9.98 -2.80 -8.43
N VAL A 29 -8.71 -3.22 -8.50
CA VAL A 29 -7.67 -2.73 -7.58
C VAL A 29 -7.52 -1.22 -7.69
N ASN A 30 -7.43 -0.54 -6.54
CA ASN A 30 -7.08 0.86 -6.47
C ASN A 30 -5.61 1.05 -6.88
N HIS A 31 -5.41 1.55 -8.10
CA HIS A 31 -4.08 1.84 -8.64
C HIS A 31 -3.60 3.26 -8.36
N ALA A 32 -4.42 4.10 -7.73
CA ALA A 32 -4.11 5.50 -7.55
C ALA A 32 -2.75 5.78 -6.88
N PRO A 33 -2.35 5.09 -5.78
CA PRO A 33 -1.05 5.36 -5.16
C PRO A 33 0.11 4.96 -6.07
N MET A 34 -0.01 3.84 -6.79
CA MET A 34 1.02 3.35 -7.72
C MET A 34 1.20 4.30 -8.92
N ALA A 35 0.09 4.77 -9.49
CA ALA A 35 0.12 5.67 -10.63
C ALA A 35 0.62 7.07 -10.25
N ALA A 36 0.26 7.58 -9.07
CA ALA A 36 0.80 8.84 -8.55
C ALA A 36 2.32 8.75 -8.36
N GLU A 37 2.81 7.66 -7.75
CA GLU A 37 4.24 7.41 -7.59
C GLU A 37 4.96 7.29 -8.94
N ALA A 38 4.37 6.59 -9.90
CA ALA A 38 4.96 6.45 -11.24
C ALA A 38 5.07 7.80 -11.97
N LEU A 39 4.02 8.63 -11.90
CA LEU A 39 4.03 9.98 -12.49
C LEU A 39 5.14 10.84 -11.89
N ALA A 40 5.23 10.89 -10.56
CA ALA A 40 6.29 11.60 -9.87
C ALA A 40 7.68 11.08 -10.27
N HIS A 41 7.86 9.75 -10.33
CA HIS A 41 9.13 9.13 -10.70
C HIS A 41 9.56 9.47 -12.14
N MET A 42 8.61 9.63 -13.05
CA MET A 42 8.86 10.00 -14.44
C MET A 42 9.11 11.52 -14.63
N GLY A 43 9.16 12.30 -13.56
CA GLY A 43 9.41 13.75 -13.60
C GLY A 43 8.15 14.60 -13.73
N TYR A 44 6.96 14.01 -13.59
CA TYR A 44 5.66 14.69 -13.66
C TYR A 44 5.07 14.95 -12.27
N ALA A 45 5.91 15.43 -11.34
CA ALA A 45 5.53 15.66 -9.95
C ALA A 45 4.42 16.74 -9.82
N ASP A 46 4.50 17.79 -10.63
CA ASP A 46 3.53 18.90 -10.63
C ASP A 46 2.14 18.49 -11.15
N GLU A 47 2.05 17.43 -11.96
CA GLU A 47 0.78 16.91 -12.48
C GLU A 47 0.04 15.99 -11.49
N VAL A 48 0.75 15.43 -10.49
CA VAL A 48 0.20 14.44 -9.56
C VAL A 48 -1.06 14.95 -8.84
N PRO A 49 -1.10 16.15 -8.23
CA PRO A 49 -2.28 16.58 -7.47
C PRO A 49 -3.55 16.66 -8.32
N ALA A 50 -3.45 17.21 -9.53
CA ALA A 50 -4.58 17.32 -10.45
C ALA A 50 -5.03 15.95 -10.98
N TRP A 51 -4.07 15.04 -11.21
CA TRP A 51 -4.36 13.67 -11.60
C TRP A 51 -5.10 12.90 -10.49
N VAL A 52 -4.62 12.97 -9.23
CA VAL A 52 -5.24 12.31 -8.07
C VAL A 52 -6.66 12.83 -7.86
N GLU A 53 -6.87 14.14 -7.92
CA GLU A 53 -8.20 14.74 -7.77
C GLU A 53 -9.19 14.23 -8.82
N ARG A 54 -8.77 14.21 -10.10
CA ARG A 54 -9.59 13.67 -11.18
C ARG A 54 -9.85 12.18 -10.99
N ASN A 55 -8.85 11.43 -10.53
CA ASN A 55 -8.95 10.00 -10.28
C ASN A 55 -10.00 9.69 -9.20
N LEU A 56 -9.96 10.41 -8.08
CA LEU A 56 -10.93 10.32 -6.98
C LEU A 56 -12.36 10.62 -7.44
N ARG A 57 -12.56 11.64 -8.28
CA ARG A 57 -13.89 12.01 -8.80
C ARG A 57 -14.45 11.05 -9.85
N SER A 58 -13.59 10.31 -10.54
CA SER A 58 -13.98 9.46 -11.68
C SER A 58 -14.28 8.01 -11.31
N ARG A 59 -14.11 7.63 -10.04
CA ARG A 59 -14.27 6.26 -9.57
C ARG A 59 -15.14 6.20 -8.32
N SER A 60 -15.92 5.14 -8.21
CA SER A 60 -16.63 4.78 -6.98
C SER A 60 -15.77 3.82 -6.18
N TYR A 61 -14.92 4.39 -5.32
CA TYR A 61 -14.10 3.63 -4.39
C TYR A 61 -14.94 2.95 -3.32
N HIS A 62 -14.50 1.78 -2.86
CA HIS A 62 -15.04 1.19 -1.65
C HIS A 62 -14.53 1.95 -0.42
N ASP A 63 -15.25 1.81 0.68
CA ASP A 63 -14.81 2.35 1.97
C ASP A 63 -13.54 1.65 2.45
N VAL A 64 -12.79 2.33 3.32
CA VAL A 64 -11.63 1.74 3.99
C VAL A 64 -12.13 0.62 4.91
N PRO A 65 -11.68 -0.64 4.74
CA PRO A 65 -12.11 -1.74 5.59
C PRO A 65 -11.75 -1.51 7.06
N GLU A 66 -12.61 -1.95 7.97
CA GLU A 66 -12.37 -1.85 9.40
C GLU A 66 -11.50 -3.01 9.91
N ARG A 67 -10.61 -2.71 10.87
CA ARG A 67 -9.88 -3.72 11.63
C ARG A 67 -10.84 -4.45 12.57
N ARG A 68 -10.77 -5.78 12.58
CA ARG A 68 -11.63 -6.65 13.41
C ARG A 68 -10.83 -7.46 14.41
N TRP A 69 -9.73 -8.08 14.01
CA TRP A 69 -8.94 -8.96 14.89
C TRP A 69 -7.43 -8.78 14.70
N PRO A 70 -6.65 -8.71 15.78
CA PRO A 70 -5.20 -8.69 15.65
C PRO A 70 -4.70 -9.98 14.99
N ILE A 71 -3.58 -9.86 14.25
CA ILE A 71 -2.81 -10.99 13.74
C ILE A 71 -1.48 -11.03 14.51
N ASP A 72 -1.15 -12.20 15.03
CA ASP A 72 0.14 -12.49 15.67
C ASP A 72 1.18 -12.90 14.61
N PRO A 73 2.26 -12.11 14.40
CA PRO A 73 3.30 -12.43 13.42
C PRO A 73 4.20 -13.59 13.83
N ASP A 74 4.20 -13.95 15.12
CA ASP A 74 5.06 -14.97 15.72
C ASP A 74 4.33 -16.32 15.87
N ASP A 75 3.02 -16.39 15.64
CA ASP A 75 2.23 -17.62 15.52
C ASP A 75 1.93 -17.97 14.05
N PRO A 76 2.63 -18.96 13.46
CA PRO A 76 2.36 -19.43 12.10
C PRO A 76 0.92 -19.84 11.84
N ALA A 77 0.24 -20.46 12.81
CA ALA A 77 -1.12 -20.93 12.59
C ALA A 77 -2.10 -19.75 12.45
N ASP A 78 -1.90 -18.68 13.23
CA ASP A 78 -2.74 -17.49 13.19
C ASP A 78 -2.59 -16.73 11.87
N TRP A 79 -1.36 -16.30 11.53
CA TRP A 79 -1.18 -15.49 10.32
C TRP A 79 -1.41 -16.27 9.03
N GLN A 80 -1.13 -17.58 8.99
CA GLN A 80 -1.43 -18.39 7.80
C GLN A 80 -2.93 -18.56 7.59
N ALA A 81 -3.72 -18.72 8.66
CA ALA A 81 -5.17 -18.81 8.58
C ALA A 81 -5.82 -17.51 8.06
N ALA A 82 -5.13 -16.37 8.16
CA ALA A 82 -5.60 -15.08 7.65
C ALA A 82 -5.21 -14.80 6.18
N LEU A 83 -4.37 -15.63 5.55
CA LEU A 83 -3.96 -15.43 4.16
C LEU A 83 -5.11 -15.66 3.19
N GLY A 84 -5.21 -14.82 2.16
CA GLY A 84 -6.22 -14.94 1.09
C GLY A 84 -7.64 -14.54 1.50
N ASP A 85 -7.86 -14.20 2.76
CA ASP A 85 -9.11 -13.62 3.23
C ASP A 85 -9.07 -12.09 3.10
N PHE A 86 -9.67 -11.57 2.03
CA PHE A 86 -9.73 -10.13 1.78
C PHE A 86 -10.41 -9.35 2.92
N SER A 87 -11.31 -10.01 3.67
CA SER A 87 -11.99 -9.38 4.80
C SER A 87 -11.04 -9.11 5.99
N ARG A 88 -9.80 -9.63 5.95
CA ARG A 88 -8.72 -9.37 6.91
C ARG A 88 -7.74 -8.28 6.45
N VAL A 89 -7.96 -7.61 5.32
CA VAL A 89 -6.99 -6.63 4.76
C VAL A 89 -6.62 -5.50 5.73
N ALA A 90 -7.57 -5.01 6.54
CA ALA A 90 -7.30 -4.01 7.56
C ALA A 90 -6.52 -4.57 8.76
N ASP A 91 -6.74 -5.84 9.11
CA ASP A 91 -5.99 -6.54 10.16
C ASP A 91 -4.52 -6.73 9.73
N TRP A 92 -4.32 -7.15 8.48
CA TRP A 92 -3.00 -7.25 7.86
C TRP A 92 -2.30 -5.89 7.78
N THR A 93 -3.01 -4.85 7.34
CA THR A 93 -2.46 -3.48 7.30
C THR A 93 -2.00 -3.04 8.68
N ALA A 94 -2.84 -3.24 9.71
CA ALA A 94 -2.50 -2.88 11.09
C ALA A 94 -1.33 -3.70 11.67
N LEU A 95 -1.17 -4.97 11.26
CA LEU A 95 0.02 -5.75 11.56
C LEU A 95 1.27 -5.10 10.97
N PHE A 96 1.25 -4.76 9.69
CA PHE A 96 2.42 -4.17 9.03
C PHE A 96 2.73 -2.76 9.54
N GLU A 97 1.74 -1.94 9.85
CA GLU A 97 1.95 -0.64 10.50
C GLU A 97 2.70 -0.81 11.84
N ARG A 98 2.32 -1.81 12.65
CA ARG A 98 3.01 -2.13 13.90
C ARG A 98 4.44 -2.61 13.68
N GLU A 99 4.64 -3.56 12.76
CA GLU A 99 5.97 -4.08 12.44
C GLU A 99 6.91 -2.97 11.94
N LEU A 100 6.41 -2.09 11.05
CA LEU A 100 7.17 -0.97 10.48
C LEU A 100 7.45 0.16 11.49
N ALA A 101 6.63 0.29 12.54
CA ALA A 101 6.91 1.20 13.65
C ALA A 101 8.03 0.67 14.57
N LEU A 102 8.22 -0.65 14.63
CA LEU A 102 9.16 -1.30 15.54
C LEU A 102 10.48 -1.70 14.89
N SER A 103 10.54 -1.79 13.56
CA SER A 103 11.70 -2.32 12.84
C SER A 103 11.92 -1.59 11.51
N PRO A 104 13.17 -1.50 11.02
CA PRO A 104 13.45 -0.96 9.70
C PRO A 104 12.65 -1.67 8.61
N TRP A 105 12.10 -0.91 7.66
CA TRP A 105 11.24 -1.45 6.61
C TRP A 105 11.89 -2.58 5.80
N THR A 106 13.22 -2.52 5.61
CA THR A 106 13.99 -3.56 4.91
C THR A 106 13.93 -4.90 5.64
N GLN A 107 13.94 -4.89 6.98
CA GLN A 107 13.84 -6.10 7.80
C GLN A 107 12.43 -6.68 7.80
N VAL A 108 11.41 -5.82 7.88
CA VAL A 108 10.01 -6.23 7.78
C VAL A 108 9.76 -6.86 6.40
N LEU A 109 10.20 -6.20 5.34
CA LEU A 109 10.09 -6.74 3.98
C LEU A 109 10.81 -8.09 3.85
N ALA A 110 12.06 -8.20 4.30
CA ALA A 110 12.82 -9.45 4.22
C ALA A 110 12.17 -10.62 4.98
N ARG A 111 11.47 -10.33 6.09
CA ARG A 111 10.73 -11.34 6.88
C ARG A 111 9.49 -11.84 6.14
N TRP A 112 8.76 -10.94 5.48
CA TRP A 112 7.44 -11.23 4.93
C TRP A 112 7.45 -11.60 3.45
N TRP A 113 8.38 -11.08 2.66
CA TRP A 113 8.53 -11.42 1.24
C TRP A 113 8.50 -12.94 0.97
N PRO A 114 9.27 -13.79 1.69
CA PRO A 114 9.27 -15.23 1.43
C PRO A 114 7.95 -15.91 1.82
N ARG A 115 7.24 -15.34 2.79
CA ARG A 115 5.95 -15.85 3.29
C ARG A 115 4.81 -15.54 2.31
N LEU A 116 4.88 -14.42 1.60
CA LEU A 116 3.86 -13.96 0.66
C LEU A 116 4.11 -14.40 -0.79
N LEU A 117 5.36 -14.75 -1.11
CA LEU A 117 5.79 -15.24 -2.42
C LEU A 117 4.94 -16.39 -3.00
N PRO A 118 4.50 -17.39 -2.22
CA PRO A 118 3.66 -18.47 -2.76
C PRO A 118 2.39 -17.96 -3.46
N GLY A 119 1.82 -16.84 -3.00
CA GLY A 119 0.66 -16.17 -3.60
C GLY A 119 0.99 -15.03 -4.55
N LEU A 120 2.20 -14.99 -5.14
CA LEU A 120 2.68 -13.88 -5.98
C LEU A 120 1.76 -13.56 -7.16
N SER A 121 1.25 -14.60 -7.85
CA SER A 121 0.41 -14.45 -9.05
C SER A 121 -1.03 -14.06 -8.74
N ALA A 122 -1.42 -14.09 -7.47
CA ALA A 122 -2.76 -13.78 -7.05
C ALA A 122 -3.18 -12.37 -7.49
N VAL A 123 -4.43 -12.26 -7.97
CA VAL A 123 -4.98 -11.02 -8.51
C VAL A 123 -3.99 -10.37 -9.49
N LEU A 124 -3.43 -11.14 -10.43
CA LEU A 124 -2.52 -10.62 -11.46
C LEU A 124 -1.37 -9.77 -10.88
N THR A 125 -0.73 -10.24 -9.82
CA THR A 125 0.44 -9.62 -9.17
C THR A 125 0.23 -8.23 -8.56
N HIS A 126 -1.01 -7.76 -8.39
CA HIS A 126 -1.28 -6.39 -7.91
C HIS A 126 -0.74 -6.11 -6.50
N GLY A 127 -0.77 -7.11 -5.60
CA GLY A 127 -0.20 -6.95 -4.25
C GLY A 127 1.31 -6.68 -4.27
N VAL A 128 2.06 -7.46 -5.05
CA VAL A 128 3.52 -7.27 -5.17
C VAL A 128 3.84 -5.98 -5.92
N ILE A 129 3.07 -5.61 -6.96
CA ILE A 129 3.27 -4.35 -7.69
C ILE A 129 3.07 -3.17 -6.74
N ARG A 130 1.97 -3.14 -5.97
CA ARG A 130 1.69 -2.08 -5.00
C ARG A 130 2.80 -1.97 -3.95
N THR A 131 3.24 -3.10 -3.44
CA THR A 131 4.37 -3.18 -2.50
C THR A 131 5.66 -2.63 -3.12
N ALA A 132 5.96 -2.95 -4.37
CA ALA A 132 7.17 -2.46 -5.05
C ALA A 132 7.16 -0.94 -5.28
N HIS A 133 6.00 -0.36 -5.64
CA HIS A 133 5.84 1.10 -5.71
C HIS A 133 6.07 1.75 -4.33
N ALA A 134 5.48 1.18 -3.28
CA ALA A 134 5.66 1.66 -1.92
C ALA A 134 7.12 1.60 -1.46
N VAL A 135 7.84 0.51 -1.79
CA VAL A 135 9.28 0.36 -1.49
C VAL A 135 10.10 1.45 -2.17
N ARG A 136 9.83 1.77 -3.44
CA ARG A 136 10.52 2.88 -4.13
C ARG A 136 10.24 4.22 -3.44
N ALA A 137 8.98 4.47 -3.09
CA ALA A 137 8.59 5.69 -2.39
C ALA A 137 9.29 5.83 -1.04
N VAL A 138 9.33 4.77 -0.22
CA VAL A 138 10.04 4.76 1.08
C VAL A 138 11.54 4.97 0.88
N ALA A 139 12.14 4.33 -0.12
CA ALA A 139 13.59 4.43 -0.38
C ALA A 139 14.02 5.81 -0.90
N ALA A 140 13.16 6.51 -1.63
CA ALA A 140 13.43 7.85 -2.16
C ALA A 140 13.00 8.99 -1.22
N ALA A 141 12.17 8.71 -0.21
CA ALA A 141 11.73 9.71 0.76
C ALA A 141 12.92 10.33 1.50
N SER A 142 12.94 11.67 1.54
CA SER A 142 13.91 12.46 2.30
C SER A 142 13.19 13.12 3.46
N GLY A 143 13.56 12.80 4.71
CA GLY A 143 12.89 13.33 5.90
C GLY A 143 11.76 12.43 6.41
N ASP A 144 10.60 13.01 6.72
CA ASP A 144 9.43 12.26 7.21
C ASP A 144 8.89 11.35 6.09
N ASN A 145 8.85 10.04 6.37
CA ASN A 145 8.39 9.01 5.45
C ASN A 145 7.17 8.23 5.96
N ARG A 146 6.44 8.78 6.95
CA ARG A 146 5.30 8.11 7.59
C ARG A 146 4.22 7.70 6.58
N LEU A 147 3.97 8.51 5.56
CA LEU A 147 2.96 8.22 4.53
C LEU A 147 3.40 7.06 3.62
N GLN A 148 4.67 7.04 3.24
CA GLN A 148 5.27 5.99 2.44
C GLN A 148 5.32 4.67 3.21
N LEU A 149 5.64 4.70 4.51
CA LEU A 149 5.55 3.52 5.37
C LEU A 149 4.10 3.02 5.51
N GLY A 150 3.13 3.93 5.61
CA GLY A 150 1.71 3.58 5.59
C GLY A 150 1.30 2.90 4.28
N GLU A 151 1.76 3.40 3.13
CA GLU A 151 1.50 2.77 1.83
C GLU A 151 2.22 1.41 1.70
N LEU A 152 3.40 1.24 2.30
CA LEU A 152 4.07 -0.05 2.36
C LEU A 152 3.27 -1.07 3.19
N ALA A 153 2.71 -0.63 4.32
CA ALA A 153 1.82 -1.45 5.12
C ALA A 153 0.57 -1.87 4.34
N GLN A 154 -0.03 -0.94 3.58
CA GLN A 154 -1.17 -1.24 2.72
C GLN A 154 -0.80 -2.20 1.57
N GLY A 155 0.35 -2.02 0.92
CA GLY A 155 0.83 -2.90 -0.14
C GLY A 155 1.02 -4.34 0.35
N LEU A 156 1.74 -4.52 1.45
CA LEU A 156 1.94 -5.82 2.10
C LEU A 156 0.61 -6.42 2.58
N GLY A 157 -0.26 -5.59 3.17
CA GLY A 157 -1.55 -6.03 3.67
C GLY A 157 -2.49 -6.51 2.57
N TYR A 158 -2.52 -5.80 1.43
CA TYR A 158 -3.27 -6.23 0.26
C TYR A 158 -2.73 -7.53 -0.33
N TRP A 159 -1.40 -7.67 -0.41
CA TRP A 159 -0.78 -8.90 -0.89
C TRP A 159 -1.15 -10.10 -0.01
N ALA A 160 -1.06 -9.96 1.31
CA ALA A 160 -1.44 -11.03 2.23
C ALA A 160 -2.93 -11.38 2.15
N ALA A 161 -3.80 -10.37 2.10
CA ALA A 161 -5.25 -10.57 2.07
C ALA A 161 -5.79 -11.10 0.72
N ARG A 162 -5.04 -10.92 -0.36
CA ARG A 162 -5.37 -11.49 -1.70
C ARG A 162 -4.52 -12.70 -2.06
N HIS A 163 -3.72 -13.23 -1.13
CA HIS A 163 -2.85 -14.39 -1.35
C HIS A 163 -3.64 -15.62 -1.83
N SER A 164 -3.25 -16.22 -2.95
CA SER A 164 -3.87 -17.44 -3.51
C SER A 164 -2.88 -18.26 -4.30
#